data_AF-A0A9Q1K9H8-F1
#
_entry.id   AF-A0A9Q1K9H8-F1
#
_cell.length_a   1.000
_cell.length_b   1.000
_cell.length_c   1.000
_cell.angle_alpha   90.00
_cell.angle_beta   90.00
_cell.angle_gamma   90.00
#
_symmetry.space_group_name_H-M   'P 1'
#
loop_
_entity.id
_entity.type
_entity.pdbx_description
1 polymer ?
#
loop_
_entity_poly.entity_id
_entity_poly.type
_entity_poly.pdbx_seq_one_letter_code
_entity_poly.pdbx_strand_id
1 'polypeptide(L)'
;MQSESSLKREFMKKWLMGLQKCSSSEEKMSLLERKKAIKLSADLAMASTRNSNSYTTKFSWSHGLISEASKDTETGFLAKRILGPGQPELLSQAHLGSSINDETRRSARIGSRTKVGIVHKKKKKKIVSTEIQSVKNGYKVRARAIAKRLVKKRTQILKGLVPGGEAMDENSLIKEALDYIVSLRAQVDVMHHVANSPQLLNHNKCFDFGVRNYMEI
;
A
#
# COMPACT_ATOMS: atom_id res chain seq x y z
N MET A 1 -15.97 6.82 -0.72
CA MET A 1 -15.13 6.52 0.46
C MET A 1 -16.08 5.96 1.52
N GLN A 2 -15.77 4.80 2.11
CA GLN A 2 -16.60 4.29 3.23
C GLN A 2 -16.55 5.29 4.39
N SER A 3 -17.61 5.38 5.19
CA SER A 3 -17.53 6.14 6.44
C SER A 3 -16.59 5.43 7.41
N GLU A 4 -15.81 6.20 8.16
CA GLU A 4 -14.84 5.66 9.11
C GLU A 4 -15.50 4.74 10.15
N SER A 5 -16.71 5.09 10.60
CA SER A 5 -17.52 4.28 11.51
C SER A 5 -17.95 2.93 10.90
N SER A 6 -18.31 2.89 9.61
CA SER A 6 -18.65 1.64 8.94
C SER A 6 -17.43 0.75 8.78
N LEU A 7 -16.28 1.34 8.42
CA LEU A 7 -15.03 0.63 8.26
C LEU A 7 -14.54 0.02 9.59
N LYS A 8 -14.58 0.78 10.69
CA LYS A 8 -14.27 0.27 12.05
C LYS A 8 -15.16 -0.92 12.44
N ARG A 9 -16.47 -0.80 12.21
CA ARG A 9 -17.45 -1.85 12.51
C ARG A 9 -17.22 -3.12 11.68
N GLU A 10 -17.04 -2.97 10.37
CA GLU A 10 -16.74 -4.10 9.48
C GLU A 10 -15.42 -4.77 9.85
N PHE A 11 -14.40 -3.97 10.17
CA PHE A 11 -13.10 -4.46 10.61
C PHE A 11 -13.23 -5.29 11.88
N MET A 12 -13.89 -4.75 12.91
CA MET A 12 -14.10 -5.46 14.17
C MET A 12 -14.83 -6.79 13.96
N LYS A 13 -15.90 -6.80 13.14
CA LYS A 13 -16.66 -8.02 12.85
C LYS A 13 -15.78 -9.10 12.18
N LYS A 14 -15.00 -8.72 11.16
CA LYS A 14 -14.12 -9.64 10.44
C LYS A 14 -12.95 -10.10 11.31
N TRP A 15 -12.39 -9.20 12.12
CA TRP A 15 -11.29 -9.51 13.00
C TRP A 15 -11.71 -10.48 14.12
N LEU A 16 -12.86 -10.26 14.75
CA LEU A 16 -13.42 -11.17 15.75
C LEU A 16 -13.64 -12.58 15.18
N MET A 17 -14.19 -12.68 13.98
CA MET A 17 -14.35 -13.96 13.28
C MET A 17 -13.00 -14.65 13.02
N GLY A 18 -11.97 -13.89 12.66
CA GLY A 18 -10.62 -14.41 12.48
C GLY A 18 -9.98 -14.90 13.78
N LEU A 19 -10.14 -14.14 14.87
CA LEU A 19 -9.65 -14.51 16.21
C LEU A 19 -10.33 -15.77 16.74
N GLN A 20 -11.64 -15.92 16.54
CA GLN A 20 -12.38 -17.14 16.91
C GLN A 20 -11.81 -18.37 16.19
N LYS A 21 -11.53 -18.26 14.89
CA LYS A 21 -10.93 -19.34 14.06
C LYS A 21 -9.49 -19.69 14.47
N CYS A 22 -8.75 -18.73 15.04
CA CYS A 22 -7.42 -18.96 15.60
C CYS A 22 -7.49 -19.60 16.98
N SER A 23 -8.51 -19.25 17.78
CA SER A 23 -8.69 -19.74 19.16
C SER A 23 -9.33 -21.13 19.21
N SER A 24 -10.07 -21.53 18.18
CA SER A 24 -10.72 -22.85 18.08
C SER A 24 -9.77 -23.99 17.68
N SER A 25 -8.48 -23.70 17.46
CA SER A 25 -7.47 -24.71 17.19
C SER A 25 -7.05 -25.31 18.54
N GLU A 26 -7.31 -26.61 18.78
CA GLU A 26 -6.89 -27.33 20.00
C GLU A 26 -5.35 -27.47 20.13
N GLU A 27 -4.61 -27.02 19.12
CA GLU A 27 -3.17 -27.04 19.07
C GLU A 27 -2.55 -26.02 20.04
N LYS A 28 -1.62 -26.49 20.87
CA LYS A 28 -0.92 -25.67 21.87
C LYS A 28 0.10 -24.77 21.16
N MET A 29 -0.36 -23.66 20.61
CA MET A 29 0.49 -22.66 19.97
C MET A 29 1.42 -21.99 20.99
N SER A 30 2.68 -21.81 20.59
CA SER A 30 3.65 -20.98 21.29
C SER A 30 3.19 -19.51 21.30
N LEU A 31 3.74 -18.71 22.22
CA LEU A 31 3.43 -17.28 22.32
C LEU A 31 3.73 -16.53 21.01
N LEU A 32 4.82 -16.91 20.34
CA LEU A 32 5.24 -16.32 19.07
C LEU A 32 4.23 -16.61 17.94
N GLU A 33 3.75 -17.84 17.84
CA GLU A 33 2.70 -18.24 16.89
C GLU A 33 1.39 -17.51 17.17
N ARG A 34 0.98 -17.41 18.43
CA ARG A 34 -0.21 -16.64 18.82
C ARG A 34 -0.11 -15.18 18.40
N LYS A 35 1.05 -14.54 18.62
CA LYS A 35 1.28 -13.15 18.19
C LYS A 35 1.21 -13.01 16.67
N LYS A 36 1.79 -13.96 15.93
CA LYS A 36 1.71 -14.01 14.46
C LYS A 36 0.27 -14.17 13.99
N ALA A 37 -0.48 -15.11 14.56
CA ALA A 37 -1.87 -15.37 14.22
C ALA A 37 -2.77 -14.15 14.46
N ILE A 38 -2.61 -13.46 15.59
CA ILE A 38 -3.36 -12.23 15.89
C ILE A 38 -3.06 -11.15 14.85
N LYS A 39 -1.78 -10.93 14.53
CA LYS A 39 -1.35 -9.96 13.51
C LYS A 39 -1.95 -10.29 12.14
N LEU A 40 -1.78 -11.54 11.69
CA LEU A 40 -2.31 -12.01 10.40
C LEU A 40 -3.83 -11.90 10.32
N SER A 41 -4.52 -12.24 11.41
CA SER A 41 -5.97 -12.08 11.49
C SER A 41 -6.41 -10.63 11.36
N ALA A 42 -5.64 -9.68 11.91
CA ALA A 42 -5.92 -8.26 11.78
C ALA A 42 -5.64 -7.75 10.36
N ASP A 43 -4.47 -8.08 9.81
CA ASP A 43 -4.06 -7.70 8.45
C ASP A 43 -5.07 -8.20 7.42
N LEU A 44 -5.54 -9.44 7.58
CA LEU A 44 -6.51 -10.04 6.68
C LEU A 44 -7.92 -9.50 6.85
N ALA A 45 -8.35 -9.23 8.10
CA ALA A 45 -9.62 -8.57 8.35
C ALA A 45 -9.65 -7.18 7.68
N MET A 46 -8.59 -6.39 7.86
CA MET A 46 -8.43 -5.07 7.27
C MET A 46 -8.36 -5.11 5.74
N ALA A 47 -7.66 -6.08 5.16
CA ALA A 47 -7.65 -6.28 3.72
C ALA A 47 -9.04 -6.64 3.17
N SER A 48 -9.79 -7.46 3.92
CA SER A 48 -11.13 -7.92 3.52
C SER A 48 -12.20 -6.85 3.67
N THR A 49 -12.12 -5.92 4.64
CA THR A 49 -13.10 -4.82 4.78
C THR A 49 -13.17 -3.91 3.56
N ARG A 50 -12.13 -3.92 2.75
CA ARG A 50 -12.14 -3.18 1.50
C ARG A 50 -13.05 -3.90 0.51
N ASN A 51 -14.23 -3.31 0.28
CA ASN A 51 -15.16 -3.76 -0.76
C ASN A 51 -14.44 -3.79 -2.12
N SER A 52 -14.42 -4.96 -2.76
CA SER A 52 -13.86 -5.21 -4.09
C SER A 52 -14.65 -4.54 -5.24
N ASN A 53 -15.56 -3.63 -4.90
CA ASN A 53 -16.57 -3.06 -5.79
C ASN A 53 -16.06 -1.85 -6.58
N SER A 54 -14.75 -1.67 -6.65
CA SER A 54 -14.12 -0.66 -7.49
C SER A 54 -13.21 -1.37 -8.46
N TYR A 55 -13.20 -0.88 -9.69
CA TYR A 55 -12.26 -1.06 -10.80
C TYR A 55 -10.80 -0.73 -10.41
N THR A 56 -10.38 -1.13 -9.21
CA THR A 56 -9.12 -0.84 -8.56
C THR A 56 -8.11 -1.91 -8.93
N THR A 57 -7.21 -1.51 -9.83
CA THR A 57 -5.80 -1.90 -9.91
C THR A 57 -5.45 -3.23 -9.24
N LYS A 58 -5.08 -4.20 -10.09
CA LYS A 58 -4.39 -5.48 -9.78
C LYS A 58 -3.34 -5.39 -8.65
N PHE A 59 -2.78 -4.21 -8.42
CA PHE A 59 -1.81 -3.90 -7.38
C PHE A 59 -2.43 -2.91 -6.38
N SER A 60 -3.09 -3.44 -5.34
CA SER A 60 -3.65 -2.67 -4.21
C SER A 60 -2.97 -3.09 -2.90
N TRP A 61 -3.05 -2.25 -1.86
CA TRP A 61 -2.44 -2.60 -0.57
C TRP A 61 -3.10 -3.80 0.10
N SER A 62 -4.42 -3.99 -0.11
CA SER A 62 -5.15 -5.15 0.40
C SER A 62 -4.70 -6.44 -0.27
N HIS A 63 -4.45 -6.42 -1.59
CA HIS A 63 -3.84 -7.54 -2.31
C HIS A 63 -2.41 -7.83 -1.83
N GLY A 64 -1.62 -6.79 -1.54
CA GLY A 64 -0.27 -6.93 -0.99
C GLY A 64 -0.25 -7.71 0.33
N LEU A 65 -1.18 -7.39 1.25
CA LEU A 65 -1.32 -8.10 2.53
C LEU A 65 -1.73 -9.56 2.35
N ILE A 66 -2.70 -9.84 1.46
CA ILE A 66 -3.17 -11.20 1.20
C ILE A 66 -2.07 -12.04 0.54
N SER A 67 -1.34 -11.46 -0.42
CA SER A 67 -0.21 -12.13 -1.08
C SER A 67 0.88 -12.47 -0.08
N GLU A 68 1.23 -11.54 0.83
CA GLU A 68 2.22 -11.78 1.88
C GLU A 68 1.77 -12.91 2.82
N ALA A 69 0.52 -12.91 3.25
CA ALA A 69 -0.04 -13.95 4.11
C ALA A 69 -0.08 -15.33 3.44
N SER A 70 -0.07 -15.40 2.11
CA SER A 70 -0.08 -16.65 1.35
C SER A 70 1.32 -17.24 1.09
N LYS A 71 2.41 -16.51 1.35
CA LYS A 71 3.78 -16.98 1.05
C LYS A 71 4.27 -18.05 2.03
N ASP A 72 3.90 -17.94 3.29
CA ASP A 72 4.25 -18.92 4.32
C ASP A 72 3.13 -19.97 4.39
N THR A 73 3.51 -21.25 4.43
CA THR A 73 2.58 -22.40 4.41
C THR A 73 1.63 -22.34 5.61
N GLU A 74 2.16 -22.04 6.80
CA GLU A 74 1.38 -21.97 8.04
C GLU A 74 0.41 -20.78 8.03
N THR A 75 0.89 -19.61 7.58
CA THR A 75 0.07 -18.41 7.48
C THR A 75 -0.96 -18.51 6.37
N GLY A 76 -0.64 -19.26 5.31
CA GLY A 76 -1.53 -19.51 4.18
C GLY A 76 -2.75 -20.34 4.58
N PHE A 77 -2.57 -21.38 5.41
CA PHE A 77 -3.69 -22.16 5.96
C PHE A 77 -4.61 -21.30 6.84
N LEU A 78 -4.02 -20.46 7.69
CA LEU A 78 -4.76 -19.54 8.56
C LEU A 78 -5.48 -18.47 7.75
N ALA A 79 -4.84 -17.90 6.74
CA ALA A 79 -5.44 -16.93 5.83
C ALA A 79 -6.64 -17.53 5.11
N LYS A 80 -6.49 -18.74 4.55
CA LYS A 80 -7.58 -19.48 3.90
C LYS A 80 -8.73 -19.76 4.87
N ARG A 81 -8.43 -20.12 6.12
CA ARG A 81 -9.44 -20.32 7.17
C ARG A 81 -10.22 -19.03 7.45
N ILE A 82 -9.55 -17.88 7.54
CA ILE A 82 -10.17 -16.58 7.86
C ILE A 82 -11.01 -16.04 6.69
N LEU A 83 -10.48 -16.04 5.47
CA LEU A 83 -11.16 -15.61 4.23
C LEU A 83 -12.36 -16.52 3.86
N GLY A 84 -12.29 -17.80 4.21
CA GLY A 84 -13.27 -18.80 3.80
C GLY A 84 -13.05 -19.29 2.36
N PRO A 85 -13.71 -20.38 1.94
CA PRO A 85 -13.53 -21.00 0.62
C PRO A 85 -14.10 -20.19 -0.56
N GLY A 86 -14.70 -19.01 -0.32
CA GLY A 86 -15.49 -18.26 -1.31
C GLY A 86 -14.80 -17.09 -2.00
N GLN A 87 -13.49 -16.85 -1.80
CA GLN A 87 -12.75 -15.79 -2.53
C GLN A 87 -11.53 -16.33 -3.32
N PRO A 88 -11.73 -17.15 -4.38
CA PRO A 88 -10.64 -17.70 -5.18
C PRO A 88 -9.88 -16.63 -5.99
N GLU A 89 -10.52 -15.51 -6.31
CA GLU A 89 -9.95 -14.47 -7.17
C GLU A 89 -8.81 -13.67 -6.51
N LEU A 90 -8.74 -13.66 -5.17
CA LEU A 90 -7.69 -12.94 -4.42
C LEU A 90 -6.42 -13.77 -4.20
N LEU A 91 -6.49 -15.09 -4.34
CA LEU A 91 -5.38 -16.04 -4.09
C LEU A 91 -4.70 -16.52 -5.38
N SER A 92 -5.39 -16.42 -6.52
CA SER A 92 -4.93 -16.92 -7.82
C SER A 92 -4.12 -15.85 -8.58
N GLN A 93 -2.87 -15.59 -8.18
CA GLN A 93 -1.84 -15.02 -9.08
C GLN A 93 -0.40 -14.99 -8.52
N ALA A 94 -0.04 -15.88 -7.59
CA ALA A 94 1.33 -15.95 -7.04
C ALA A 94 2.35 -16.72 -7.91
N HIS A 95 1.98 -17.19 -9.12
CA HIS A 95 2.78 -18.12 -9.92
C HIS A 95 3.38 -17.59 -11.23
N LEU A 96 3.55 -16.27 -11.40
CA LEU A 96 4.38 -15.72 -12.48
C LEU A 96 5.54 -14.93 -11.88
N GLY A 97 6.68 -15.61 -11.77
CA GLY A 97 7.94 -15.06 -11.30
C GLY A 97 8.40 -13.86 -12.14
N SER A 98 8.77 -12.78 -11.44
CA SER A 98 9.50 -11.67 -12.02
C SER A 98 11.00 -11.97 -11.91
N SER A 99 11.54 -12.70 -12.89
CA SER A 99 12.98 -12.65 -13.17
C SER A 99 13.21 -11.42 -14.03
N ILE A 100 13.54 -10.29 -13.41
CA ILE A 100 14.07 -9.13 -14.11
C ILE A 100 15.54 -9.03 -13.72
N ASN A 101 16.37 -9.45 -14.67
CA ASN A 101 17.81 -9.43 -14.55
C ASN A 101 18.26 -7.97 -14.60
N ASP A 102 18.92 -7.54 -13.53
CA ASP A 102 19.59 -6.26 -13.41
C ASP A 102 20.89 -6.32 -14.23
N GLU A 103 20.91 -5.74 -15.43
CA GLU A 103 22.17 -5.34 -16.06
C GLU A 103 22.27 -3.81 -16.14
N THR A 104 22.97 -3.34 -15.13
CA THR A 104 23.51 -2.01 -14.95
C THR A 104 24.54 -1.64 -16.04
N ARG A 105 24.40 -0.42 -16.59
CA ARG A 105 25.43 0.49 -17.15
C ARG A 105 26.36 -0.04 -18.24
N ARG A 106 26.42 0.70 -19.38
CA ARG A 106 27.66 1.39 -19.82
C ARG A 106 27.40 2.74 -20.48
N SER A 107 28.21 3.69 -20.05
CA SER A 107 28.45 5.01 -20.62
C SER A 107 29.26 4.88 -21.91
N ALA A 108 28.91 5.64 -22.95
CA ALA A 108 29.87 6.05 -23.98
C ALA A 108 29.45 7.40 -24.60
N ARG A 109 30.26 8.43 -24.33
CA ARG A 109 30.36 9.65 -25.13
C ARG A 109 31.24 9.33 -26.34
N ILE A 110 30.79 9.62 -27.55
CA ILE A 110 31.53 9.99 -28.78
C ILE A 110 30.41 10.57 -29.69
N GLY A 111 30.41 11.79 -30.24
CA GLY A 111 31.49 12.62 -30.73
C GLY A 111 31.45 12.61 -32.27
N SER A 112 30.51 13.32 -32.91
CA SER A 112 30.56 13.56 -34.36
C SER A 112 30.12 14.98 -34.71
N ARG A 113 31.13 15.83 -34.92
CA ARG A 113 31.04 17.08 -35.69
C ARG A 113 30.65 16.74 -37.13
N THR A 114 29.65 17.43 -37.66
CA THR A 114 29.64 17.75 -39.09
C THR A 114 29.13 19.17 -39.26
N LYS A 115 30.06 20.07 -39.62
CA LYS A 115 29.76 21.40 -40.15
C LYS A 115 29.46 21.23 -41.65
N VAL A 116 28.32 21.71 -42.12
CA VAL A 116 28.20 22.32 -43.46
C VAL A 116 27.21 23.47 -43.32
N GLY A 117 27.65 24.65 -43.71
CA GLY A 117 26.97 25.91 -43.42
C GLY A 117 25.90 26.27 -44.44
N ILE A 118 24.99 27.14 -44.02
CA ILE A 118 24.31 28.09 -44.90
C ILE A 118 24.30 29.45 -44.20
N VAL A 119 24.96 30.41 -44.83
CA VAL A 119 25.01 31.82 -44.46
C VAL A 119 23.68 32.46 -44.84
N HIS A 120 22.95 33.04 -43.89
CA HIS A 120 21.93 34.06 -44.19
C HIS A 120 22.03 35.26 -43.24
N LYS A 121 21.83 36.42 -43.85
CA LYS A 121 22.28 37.75 -43.46
C LYS A 121 21.60 38.30 -42.20
N LYS A 122 22.38 39.15 -41.51
CA LYS A 122 22.11 39.88 -40.27
C LYS A 122 20.75 40.59 -40.24
N LYS A 123 19.98 40.40 -39.17
CA LYS A 123 19.16 41.45 -38.56
C LYS A 123 19.66 41.67 -37.13
N LYS A 124 20.44 42.75 -36.93
CA LYS A 124 20.80 43.24 -35.60
C LYS A 124 19.52 43.71 -34.90
N LYS A 125 19.01 42.91 -33.95
CA LYS A 125 18.04 43.37 -32.95
C LYS A 125 18.58 43.04 -31.56
N LYS A 126 18.86 44.11 -30.79
CA LYS A 126 19.13 44.19 -29.34
C LYS A 126 19.58 42.90 -28.64
N ILE A 127 20.89 42.77 -28.45
CA ILE A 127 21.51 41.82 -27.52
C ILE A 127 21.61 42.53 -26.16
N VAL A 128 20.51 42.74 -25.43
CA VAL A 128 20.55 43.05 -23.98
C VAL A 128 19.23 42.57 -23.37
N SER A 129 19.05 41.25 -23.25
CA SER A 129 18.03 40.64 -22.36
C SER A 129 18.05 39.10 -22.31
N THR A 130 18.76 38.42 -23.21
CA THR A 130 18.72 36.95 -23.34
C THR A 130 19.55 36.19 -22.31
N GLU A 131 20.62 36.79 -21.80
CA GLU A 131 21.55 36.11 -20.86
C GLU A 131 20.93 35.93 -19.47
N ILE A 132 20.14 36.91 -19.01
CA ILE A 132 19.39 36.79 -17.75
C ILE A 132 18.31 35.69 -17.86
N GLN A 133 17.71 35.49 -19.04
CA GLN A 133 16.71 34.43 -19.26
C GLN A 133 17.34 33.04 -19.36
N SER A 134 18.51 32.86 -19.97
CA SER A 134 19.20 31.57 -20.07
C SER A 134 19.72 31.07 -18.72
N VAL A 135 20.26 31.97 -17.89
CA VAL A 135 20.72 31.66 -16.52
C VAL A 135 19.53 31.33 -15.61
N LYS A 136 18.44 32.09 -15.69
CA LYS A 136 17.17 31.77 -14.99
C LYS A 136 16.61 30.42 -15.43
N ASN A 137 16.71 30.06 -16.71
CA ASN A 137 16.29 28.75 -17.20
C ASN A 137 17.21 27.63 -16.71
N GLY A 138 18.53 27.85 -16.66
CA GLY A 138 19.49 26.90 -16.09
C GLY A 138 19.24 26.60 -14.62
N TYR A 139 18.94 27.62 -13.81
CA TYR A 139 18.54 27.45 -12.41
C TYR A 139 17.22 26.67 -12.29
N LYS A 140 16.18 27.02 -13.08
CA LYS A 140 14.90 26.29 -13.11
C LYS A 140 15.07 24.82 -13.51
N VAL A 141 15.92 24.52 -14.49
CA VAL A 141 16.21 23.15 -14.94
C VAL A 141 16.95 22.37 -13.84
N ARG A 142 17.94 22.97 -13.17
CA ARG A 142 18.64 22.35 -12.03
C ARG A 142 17.71 22.13 -10.85
N ALA A 143 16.90 23.11 -10.47
CA ALA A 143 15.90 23.00 -9.42
C ALA A 143 14.88 21.90 -9.72
N ARG A 144 14.38 21.80 -10.97
CA ARG A 144 13.51 20.71 -11.42
C ARG A 144 14.20 19.35 -11.33
N ALA A 145 15.47 19.26 -11.71
CA ALA A 145 16.23 18.01 -11.60
C ALA A 145 16.42 17.57 -10.15
N ILE A 146 16.69 18.52 -9.24
CA ILE A 146 16.79 18.27 -7.79
C ILE A 146 15.42 17.82 -7.25
N ALA A 147 14.35 18.55 -7.58
CA ALA A 147 12.99 18.20 -7.17
C ALA A 147 12.60 16.79 -7.64
N LYS A 148 12.86 16.45 -8.92
CA LYS A 148 12.63 15.09 -9.46
C LYS A 148 13.40 14.01 -8.69
N ARG A 149 14.67 14.27 -8.33
CA ARG A 149 15.47 13.32 -7.54
C ARG A 149 14.90 13.14 -6.14
N LEU A 150 14.46 14.21 -5.49
CA LEU A 150 13.84 14.16 -4.16
C LEU A 150 12.51 13.41 -4.19
N VAL A 151 11.66 13.70 -5.18
CA VAL A 151 10.39 12.99 -5.38
C VAL A 151 10.66 11.51 -5.61
N LYS A 152 11.56 11.15 -6.54
CA LYS A 152 11.90 9.74 -6.81
C LYS A 152 12.35 9.00 -5.55
N LYS A 153 13.19 9.62 -4.70
CA LYS A 153 13.62 9.03 -3.43
C LYS A 153 12.46 8.83 -2.46
N ARG A 154 11.60 9.83 -2.29
CA ARG A 154 10.44 9.74 -1.40
C ARG A 154 9.41 8.72 -1.89
N THR A 155 9.15 8.67 -3.19
CA THR A 155 8.31 7.65 -3.82
C THR A 155 8.85 6.26 -3.55
N GLN A 156 10.17 6.05 -3.68
CA GLN A 156 10.76 4.73 -3.40
C GLN A 156 10.59 4.30 -1.94
N ILE A 157 10.73 5.24 -0.98
CA ILE A 157 10.45 4.97 0.43
C ILE A 157 8.98 4.61 0.61
N LEU A 158 8.07 5.40 0.03
CA LEU A 158 6.63 5.14 0.13
C LEU A 158 6.24 3.77 -0.44
N LYS A 159 6.86 3.36 -1.55
CA LYS A 159 6.65 2.03 -2.15
C LYS A 159 6.94 0.88 -1.18
N GLY A 160 7.96 1.03 -0.32
CA GLY A 160 8.29 0.02 0.70
C GLY A 160 7.47 0.12 1.99
N LEU A 161 6.72 1.21 2.20
CA LEU A 161 5.87 1.40 3.37
C LEU A 161 4.43 0.91 3.14
N VAL A 162 3.94 1.03 1.91
CA VAL A 162 2.61 0.57 1.52
C VAL A 162 2.72 -0.90 1.08
N PRO A 163 1.95 -1.84 1.66
CA PRO A 163 1.97 -3.24 1.23
C PRO A 163 1.76 -3.36 -0.28
N GLY A 164 2.66 -4.07 -0.98
CA GLY A 164 2.61 -4.23 -2.44
C GLY A 164 2.90 -2.95 -3.24
N GLY A 165 3.37 -1.88 -2.59
CA GLY A 165 3.64 -0.59 -3.21
C GLY A 165 4.74 -0.62 -4.28
N GLU A 166 5.64 -1.61 -4.23
CA GLU A 166 6.69 -1.81 -5.22
C GLU A 166 6.12 -1.95 -6.64
N ALA A 167 5.00 -2.68 -6.76
CA ALA A 167 4.31 -2.96 -8.02
C ALA A 167 3.34 -1.85 -8.47
N MET A 168 3.13 -0.81 -7.66
CA MET A 168 2.20 0.28 -7.97
C MET A 168 2.85 1.39 -8.81
N ASP A 169 2.06 2.03 -9.68
CA ASP A 169 2.45 3.31 -10.30
C ASP A 169 2.33 4.48 -9.30
N GLU A 170 2.92 5.63 -9.63
CA GLU A 170 2.99 6.78 -8.72
C GLU A 170 1.60 7.32 -8.32
N ASN A 171 0.62 7.30 -9.23
CA ASN A 171 -0.71 7.84 -8.97
C ASN A 171 -1.51 6.87 -8.09
N SER A 172 -1.44 5.57 -8.37
CA SER A 172 -2.09 4.55 -7.55
C SER A 172 -1.45 4.48 -6.16
N LEU A 173 -0.13 4.57 -6.05
CA LEU A 173 0.58 4.54 -4.77
C LEU A 173 0.08 5.60 -3.78
N ILE A 174 -0.16 6.83 -4.24
CA ILE A 174 -0.68 7.90 -3.38
C ILE A 174 -2.12 7.61 -2.92
N LYS A 175 -2.98 7.11 -3.83
CA LYS A 175 -4.37 6.75 -3.49
C LYS A 175 -4.42 5.61 -2.48
N GLU A 176 -3.63 4.57 -2.73
CA GLU A 176 -3.51 3.39 -1.88
C GLU A 176 -2.90 3.73 -0.52
N ALA A 177 -1.91 4.62 -0.46
CA ALA A 177 -1.34 5.11 0.80
C ALA A 177 -2.37 5.83 1.67
N LEU A 178 -3.21 6.68 1.07
CA LEU A 178 -4.28 7.38 1.79
C LEU A 178 -5.31 6.39 2.36
N ASP A 179 -5.75 5.43 1.55
CA ASP A 179 -6.69 4.39 1.95
C ASP A 179 -6.11 3.50 3.06
N TYR A 180 -4.81 3.16 2.96
CA TYR A 180 -4.11 2.39 3.98
C TYR A 180 -3.98 3.16 5.30
N ILE A 181 -3.69 4.47 5.28
CA ILE A 181 -3.66 5.29 6.50
C ILE A 181 -5.01 5.30 7.22
N VAL A 182 -6.12 5.42 6.48
CA VAL A 182 -7.47 5.36 7.07
C VAL A 182 -7.71 3.99 7.70
N SER A 183 -7.30 2.93 7.03
CA SER A 183 -7.44 1.55 7.51
C SER A 183 -6.60 1.29 8.78
N LEU A 184 -5.35 1.78 8.81
CA LEU A 184 -4.47 1.70 9.97
C LEU A 184 -5.04 2.43 11.20
N ARG A 185 -5.64 3.62 11.01
CA ARG A 185 -6.29 4.36 12.10
C ARG A 185 -7.45 3.55 12.69
N ALA A 186 -8.31 3.02 11.83
CA ALA A 186 -9.41 2.18 12.28
C ALA A 186 -8.94 0.91 13.02
N GLN A 187 -7.87 0.27 12.53
CA GLN A 187 -7.24 -0.87 13.20
C GLN A 187 -6.76 -0.50 14.61
N VAL A 188 -5.98 0.59 14.73
CA VAL A 188 -5.46 1.06 16.02
C VAL A 188 -6.59 1.41 16.98
N ASP A 189 -7.63 2.11 16.51
CA ASP A 189 -8.78 2.49 17.33
C ASP A 189 -9.53 1.28 17.88
N VAL A 190 -9.79 0.27 17.03
CA VAL A 190 -10.45 -0.97 17.46
C VAL A 190 -9.57 -1.76 18.43
N MET A 191 -8.26 -1.85 18.18
CA MET A 191 -7.32 -2.51 19.10
C MET A 191 -7.25 -1.81 20.46
N HIS A 192 -7.22 -0.48 20.47
CA HIS A 192 -7.23 0.32 21.69
C HIS A 192 -8.54 0.14 22.47
N HIS A 193 -9.68 0.11 21.78
CA HIS A 193 -10.98 -0.15 22.42
C HIS A 193 -11.03 -1.53 23.07
N VAL A 194 -10.57 -2.58 22.38
CA VAL A 194 -10.51 -3.93 22.95
C VAL A 194 -9.56 -4.02 24.14
N ALA A 195 -8.40 -3.36 24.07
CA ALA A 195 -7.43 -3.36 25.17
C ALA A 195 -7.95 -2.64 26.43
N ASN A 196 -8.73 -1.57 26.26
CA ASN A 196 -9.25 -0.76 27.37
C ASN A 196 -10.66 -1.14 27.83
N SER A 197 -11.34 -2.05 27.11
CA SER A 197 -12.69 -2.51 27.45
C SER A 197 -12.66 -4.00 27.81
N PRO A 198 -12.35 -4.35 29.08
CA PRO A 198 -12.23 -5.73 29.53
C PRO A 198 -13.54 -6.54 29.48
N GLN A 199 -14.67 -5.92 29.13
CA GLN A 199 -16.00 -6.53 29.13
C GLN A 199 -16.38 -7.17 27.78
N LEU A 200 -15.71 -6.83 26.67
CA LEU A 200 -16.01 -7.36 25.33
C LEU A 200 -15.61 -8.83 25.14
N LEU A 201 -14.75 -9.38 26.00
CA LEU A 201 -14.28 -10.77 25.93
C LEU A 201 -15.03 -11.72 26.88
N ASN A 202 -15.88 -11.20 27.76
CA ASN A 202 -16.56 -11.99 28.80
C ASN A 202 -18.02 -12.39 28.46
N HIS A 203 -18.57 -11.94 27.34
CA HIS A 203 -19.92 -12.32 26.91
C HIS A 203 -19.92 -13.31 25.74
N ASN A 204 -19.70 -14.58 26.05
CA ASN A 204 -20.01 -15.74 25.20
C ASN A 204 -21.53 -16.02 25.08
N LYS A 205 -22.38 -14.99 25.19
CA LYS A 205 -23.83 -15.12 24.99
C LYS A 205 -24.36 -13.88 24.26
N CYS A 206 -24.75 -14.09 23.01
CA CYS A 206 -25.65 -13.24 22.22
C CYS A 206 -25.14 -11.82 21.91
N PHE A 207 -24.27 -11.68 20.90
CA PHE A 207 -23.90 -10.38 20.33
C PHE A 207 -24.94 -9.90 19.30
N ASP A 208 -26.11 -9.51 19.80
CA ASP A 208 -27.09 -8.71 19.04
C ASP A 208 -27.22 -7.27 19.57
N PHE A 209 -26.33 -6.88 20.50
CA PHE A 209 -26.37 -5.56 21.15
C PHE A 209 -25.12 -4.69 20.98
N GLY A 210 -24.00 -5.24 20.49
CA GLY A 210 -22.73 -4.50 20.37
C GLY A 210 -22.66 -3.50 19.21
N VAL A 211 -23.62 -3.53 18.28
CA VAL A 211 -23.63 -2.61 17.12
C VAL A 211 -24.23 -1.24 17.48
N ARG A 212 -24.93 -1.11 18.61
CA ARG A 212 -25.65 0.12 18.98
C ARG A 212 -24.77 1.22 19.58
N ASN A 213 -23.60 0.90 20.14
CA ASN A 213 -22.71 1.91 20.73
C ASN A 213 -21.70 2.53 19.73
N TYR A 214 -21.85 2.25 18.44
CA TYR A 214 -21.02 2.85 17.38
C TYR A 214 -21.61 4.15 16.79
N MET A 215 -22.61 4.77 17.44
CA MET A 215 -23.30 5.97 16.92
C MET A 215 -23.08 7.28 17.69
N GLU A 216 -22.18 7.34 18.68
CA GLU A 216 -21.98 8.58 19.48
C GLU A 216 -20.52 9.11 19.55
N ILE A 217 -19.61 8.70 18.67
CA ILE A 217 -18.30 9.36 18.53
C ILE A 217 -17.94 9.52 17.05
#